data_AF-A0A7H1N414-F1
#
_entry.id   AF-A0A7H1N414-F1
#
_cell.length_a   1.000
_cell.length_b   1.000
_cell.length_c   1.000
_cell.angle_alpha   90.00
_cell.angle_beta   90.00
_cell.angle_gamma   90.00
#
_symmetry.space_group_name_H-M   'P 1'
#
loop_
_entity.id
_entity.type
_entity.pdbx_description
1 polymer ?
#
loop_
_entity_poly.entity_id
_entity_poly.type
_entity_poly.pdbx_seq_one_letter_code
_entity_poly.pdbx_strand_id
1 'polypeptide(L)' 'MAQVVIRNIDDAVVERLKARAAAKRQSLEQTLREILTEAAIPSRAEVIEELARGRSLSPPLPAGAPLAEDLIRDDRDSR' A
#
# COMPACT_ATOMS: atom_id res chain seq x y z
N MET A 1 -4.14 -7.70 15.13
CA MET A 1 -2.67 -7.63 15.10
C MET A 1 -2.15 -8.92 14.49
N ALA A 2 -1.24 -8.84 13.53
CA ALA A 2 -0.57 -10.01 12.96
C ALA A 2 0.87 -10.10 13.51
N GLN A 3 1.40 -11.32 13.58
CA GLN A 3 2.78 -11.58 14.02
C GLN A 3 3.50 -12.40 12.95
N VAL A 4 4.75 -12.02 12.68
CA VAL A 4 5.63 -12.72 11.74
C VAL A 4 6.88 -13.17 12.51
N VAL A 5 7.29 -14.43 12.31
CA VAL A 5 8.54 -14.98 12.85
C VAL A 5 9.49 -15.23 11.69
N ILE A 6 10.62 -14.53 11.68
CA ILE A 6 11.69 -14.74 10.70
C ILE A 6 12.78 -15.57 11.37
N ARG A 7 13.05 -16.76 10.84
CA ARG A 7 14.06 -17.70 11.36
C ARG A 7 15.33 -17.62 10.55
N ASN A 8 16.44 -18.05 11.15
CA ASN A 8 17.75 -18.18 10.50
C ASN A 8 18.25 -16.88 9.85
N ILE A 9 18.05 -15.74 10.53
CA ILE A 9 18.69 -14.48 10.14
C ILE A 9 20.15 -14.56 10.59
N ASP A 10 21.06 -14.13 9.71
CA ASP A 10 22.48 -13.96 10.02
C ASP A 10 22.67 -13.00 11.22
N ASP A 11 23.46 -13.41 12.21
CA ASP A 11 23.72 -12.62 13.41
C ASP A 11 24.29 -11.23 13.08
N ALA A 12 25.13 -11.12 12.04
CA ALA A 12 25.68 -9.83 11.62
C ALA A 12 24.58 -8.88 11.12
N VAL A 13 23.51 -9.41 10.51
CA VAL A 13 22.35 -8.61 10.11
C VAL A 13 21.56 -8.17 11.34
N VAL A 14 21.35 -9.06 12.30
CA VAL A 14 20.66 -8.74 13.56
C VAL A 14 21.38 -7.62 14.32
N GLU A 15 22.70 -7.68 14.42
CA GLU A 15 23.50 -6.66 15.13
C GLU A 15 23.44 -5.30 14.43
N ARG A 16 23.46 -5.25 13.09
CA ARG A 16 23.27 -4.00 12.34
C ARG A 16 21.89 -3.40 12.57
N LEU A 17 20.85 -4.22 12.64
CA LEU A 17 19.49 -3.76 12.90
C LEU A 17 19.32 -3.25 14.33
N LYS A 18 19.93 -3.92 15.32
CA LYS A 18 19.99 -3.42 16.71
C LYS A 18 20.71 -2.08 16.80
N ALA A 19 21.86 -1.94 16.13
CA ALA A 19 22.60 -0.68 16.09
C ALA A 19 21.76 0.45 15.46
N ARG A 20 21.03 0.18 14.37
CA ARG A 20 20.10 1.14 13.75
C ARG A 20 18.96 1.55 14.69
N ALA A 21 18.39 0.60 15.44
CA ALA A 21 17.34 0.88 16.42
C ALA A 21 17.87 1.73 17.58
N ALA A 22 19.06 1.40 18.10
CA ALA A 22 19.73 2.17 19.15
C ALA A 22 20.02 3.62 18.70
N ALA A 23 20.50 3.82 17.47
CA ALA A 23 20.74 5.15 16.90
C ALA A 23 19.45 6.00 16.83
N LYS A 24 18.30 5.36 16.60
CA LYS A 24 16.98 6.00 16.62
C LYS A 24 16.38 6.14 18.04
N ARG A 25 17.01 5.60 19.08
CA ARG A 25 16.45 5.45 20.45
C ARG A 25 15.09 4.74 20.47
N GLN A 26 14.97 3.69 19.67
CA GLN A 26 13.77 2.88 19.56
C GLN A 26 14.07 1.41 19.90
N SER A 27 13.02 0.63 20.18
CA SER A 27 13.16 -0.82 20.27
C SER A 27 13.42 -1.41 18.88
N LEU A 28 14.10 -2.57 18.85
CA LEU A 28 14.33 -3.29 17.60
C LEU A 28 13.00 -3.59 16.88
N GLU A 29 11.98 -4.02 17.63
CA GLU A 29 10.64 -4.31 17.09
C GLU A 29 10.02 -3.08 16.40
N GLN A 30 10.07 -1.91 17.05
CA GLN A 30 9.57 -0.65 16.48
C GLN A 30 10.27 -0.35 15.16
N THR A 31 11.60 -0.41 15.13
CA THR A 31 12.39 -0.14 13.92
C THR A 31 12.10 -1.16 12.81
N LEU A 32 11.92 -2.45 13.13
CA LEU A 32 11.54 -3.46 12.15
C LEU A 32 10.15 -3.20 11.58
N ARG A 33 9.19 -2.80 12.44
CA ARG A 33 7.85 -2.45 12.01
C ARG A 33 7.84 -1.27 11.06
N GLU A 34 8.63 -0.23 11.35
CA GLU A 34 8.81 0.91 10.44
C GLU A 34 9.38 0.47 9.09
N ILE A 35 10.45 -0.32 9.09
CA ILE A 35 11.08 -0.81 7.86
C ILE A 35 10.10 -1.62 7.02
N LEU A 36 9.35 -2.54 7.64
CA LEU A 36 8.35 -3.34 6.94
C LEU A 36 7.17 -2.50 6.45
N THR A 37 6.77 -1.48 7.21
CA THR A 37 5.70 -0.55 6.80
C THR A 37 6.13 0.24 5.58
N GLU A 38 7.34 0.78 5.58
CA GLU A 38 7.89 1.55 4.46
C GLU A 38 8.09 0.66 3.23
N ALA A 39 8.62 -0.56 3.41
CA ALA A 39 8.80 -1.53 2.33
C ALA A 39 7.49 -2.06 1.73
N ALA A 40 6.38 -1.98 2.47
CA ALA A 40 5.07 -2.38 1.98
C ALA A 40 4.37 -1.29 1.16
N ILE A 41 4.90 -0.06 1.13
CA ILE A 41 4.34 1.02 0.30
C ILE A 41 4.74 0.76 -1.15
N PRO A 42 3.79 0.54 -2.07
CA PRO A 42 4.11 0.30 -3.46
C PRO A 42 4.73 1.56 -4.09
N SER A 43 5.69 1.35 -4.97
CA SER A 43 6.26 2.43 -5.78
C SER A 43 5.20 3.00 -6.71
N ARG A 44 5.41 4.24 -7.15
CA ARG A 44 4.53 4.90 -8.13
C ARG A 44 4.40 4.08 -9.42
N ALA A 45 5.47 3.41 -9.84
CA ALA A 45 5.47 2.57 -11.04
C ALA A 45 4.54 1.36 -10.86
N GLU A 46 4.65 0.65 -9.73
CA GLU A 46 3.78 -0.49 -9.41
C GLU A 46 2.31 -0.08 -9.31
N VAL A 47 2.03 1.10 -8.72
CA VAL A 47 0.67 1.66 -8.68
C VAL A 47 0.12 1.92 -10.08
N ILE A 48 0.94 2.51 -10.97
CA ILE A 48 0.53 2.78 -12.36
C ILE A 48 0.26 1.47 -13.11
N GLU A 49 1.11 0.46 -12.91
CA GLU A 49 0.93 -0.86 -13.52
C GLU A 49 -0.33 -1.56 -13.03
N GLU A 50 -0.62 -1.52 -11.72
CA GLU A 50 -1.85 -2.04 -11.13
C GLU A 50 -3.08 -1.31 -11.70
N LEU A 51 -3.03 0.02 -11.83
CA LEU A 51 -4.10 0.81 -12.46
C LEU A 51 -4.30 0.44 -13.94
N ALA A 52 -3.22 0.21 -14.68
CA ALA A 52 -3.28 -0.22 -16.07
C ALA A 52 -3.90 -1.62 -16.19
N ARG A 53 -3.54 -2.55 -15.29
CA ARG A 53 -4.19 -3.88 -15.19
C ARG A 53 -5.67 -3.75 -14.86
N GLY A 54 -6.05 -2.95 -13.87
CA GLY A 54 -7.46 -2.73 -13.54
C GLY A 54 -8.26 -2.15 -14.72
N ARG A 55 -7.67 -1.20 -15.45
CA ARG A 55 -8.28 -0.60 -16.66
C ARG A 55 -8.44 -1.61 -17.79
N SER A 56 -7.50 -2.52 -18.00
CA SER A 56 -7.61 -3.51 -19.08
C SER A 56 -8.67 -4.58 -18.80
N LEU A 57 -9.01 -4.80 -17.53
CA LEU A 57 -10.09 -5.70 -17.11
C LEU A 57 -11.48 -5.07 -17.24
N SER A 58 -11.58 -3.75 -17.37
CA SER A 58 -12.86 -3.04 -17.46
C SER A 58 -13.13 -2.57 -18.89
N PRO A 59 -14.35 -2.74 -19.42
CA PRO A 59 -14.71 -2.14 -20.71
C PRO A 59 -14.62 -0.61 -20.61
N PRO A 60 -14.18 0.06 -21.68
CA PRO A 60 -14.15 1.52 -21.71
C PRO A 60 -15.56 2.09 -21.57
N LEU A 61 -15.69 3.24 -20.88
CA LEU A 61 -16.96 3.94 -20.81
C LEU A 61 -17.42 4.32 -22.23
N PRO A 62 -18.70 4.08 -22.58
CA PRO A 62 -19.25 4.55 -23.84
C PRO A 62 -19.14 6.07 -23.97
N ALA A 63 -18.97 6.56 -25.19
CA ALA A 63 -19.08 7.99 -25.45
C ALA A 63 -20.47 8.49 -25.07
N GLY A 64 -20.53 9.54 -24.24
CA GLY A 64 -21.80 10.10 -23.75
C GLY A 64 -22.42 9.33 -22.57
N ALA A 65 -21.69 8.40 -21.94
CA ALA A 65 -22.13 7.81 -20.69
C ALA A 65 -22.35 8.91 -19.63
N PRO A 66 -23.45 8.84 -18.83
CA PRO A 66 -23.75 9.83 -17.82
C PRO A 66 -22.64 9.86 -16.77
N LEU A 67 -22.27 11.06 -16.32
CA LEU A 67 -21.29 11.22 -15.26
C LEU A 67 -21.90 10.83 -13.91
N ALA A 68 -21.04 10.64 -12.91
CA ALA A 68 -21.50 10.29 -11.57
C ALA A 68 -22.45 11.36 -11.01
N GLU A 69 -22.17 12.64 -11.27
CA GLU A 69 -23.03 13.76 -10.89
C GLU A 69 -24.40 13.76 -11.57
N ASP A 70 -24.50 13.27 -12.81
CA ASP A 70 -25.77 13.17 -13.54
C ASP A 70 -26.65 12.10 -12.88
N LEU A 71 -26.05 10.94 -12.59
CA LEU A 71 -26.74 9.83 -11.91
C LEU A 71 -27.21 10.22 -10.49
N ILE A 72 -26.41 10.99 -9.76
CA ILE A 72 -26.78 11.48 -8.41
C ILE A 72 -27.94 12.48 -8.49
N ARG A 73 -27.94 13.37 -9.49
CA ARG A 73 -29.05 14.31 -9.71
C ARG A 73 -30.33 13.57 -10.07
N ASP A 74 -30.26 12.62 -10.99
CA ASP A 74 -31.41 11.81 -11.40
C ASP A 74 -32.03 11.04 -10.22
N ASP A 75 -31.23 10.40 -9.36
CA ASP A 75 -31.72 9.69 -8.15
C ASP A 75 -32.32 10.64 -7.11
N ARG A 76 -31.76 11.86 -6.96
CA ARG A 76 -32.30 12.86 -6.05
C ARG A 76 -33.63 13.41 -6.55
N ASP A 77 -33.72 13.73 -7.84
CA ASP A 77 -34.85 14.42 -8.43
C ASP A 77 -36.04 13.47 -8.71
N SER A 78 -35.83 12.15 -8.54
CA SER A 78 -36.86 11.10 -8.68
C SER A 78 -37.47 10.62 -7.34
N ARG A 79 -37.14 11.25 -6.21
CA ARG A 79 -37.70 11.00 -4.88
C ARG A 79 -38.58 12.14 -4.40
#